data_AF-A0A6J4I9I7-F1
#
_entry.id   AF-A0A6J4I9I7-F1
#
_cell.length_a   1.000
_cell.length_b   1.000
_cell.length_c   1.000
_cell.angle_alpha   90.00
_cell.angle_beta   90.00
_cell.angle_gamma   90.00
#
_symmetry.space_group_name_H-M   'P 1'
#
loop_
_entity.id
_entity.type
_entity.pdbx_description
1 polymer ?
#
loop_
_entity_poly.entity_id
_entity_poly.type
_entity_poly.pdbx_seq_one_letter_code
_entity_poly.pdbx_strand_id
1 'polypeptide(L)'
;MQMKERQDLQTLLRDNSVAIAPDLLIFAEEFSYWQDSSRRIDLLALDKDANIVVIELKRVEDGGHMELQAIRYAAMLSTIDFEQIVEAYEKLLSNNEVAEKRGIATSSEARQELLK
;
A
#
# COMPACT_ATOMS: atom_id res chain seq x y z
N MET A 1 -4.93 -25.89 -7.61
CA MET A 1 -3.91 -24.89 -7.25
C MET A 1 -4.55 -23.94 -6.26
N GLN A 2 -3.98 -23.77 -5.06
CA GLN A 2 -4.56 -22.90 -4.03
C GLN A 2 -4.01 -21.49 -4.19
N MET A 3 -4.89 -20.49 -4.21
CA MET A 3 -4.54 -19.08 -4.30
C MET A 3 -3.72 -18.64 -3.07
N LYS A 4 -2.60 -17.97 -3.30
CA LYS A 4 -1.69 -17.46 -2.26
C LYS A 4 -1.99 -15.98 -1.98
N GLU A 5 -1.98 -15.61 -0.71
CA GLU A 5 -2.29 -14.25 -0.24
C GLU A 5 -1.43 -13.17 -0.92
N ARG A 6 -0.10 -13.27 -0.81
CA ARG A 6 0.80 -12.27 -1.36
C ARG A 6 0.95 -12.32 -2.87
N GLN A 7 1.08 -13.53 -3.41
CA GLN A 7 1.41 -13.69 -4.84
C GLN A 7 0.18 -13.39 -5.72
N ASP A 8 -1.01 -13.75 -5.25
CA ASP A 8 -2.21 -13.69 -6.08
C ASP A 8 -3.19 -12.62 -5.57
N LEU A 9 -3.60 -12.66 -4.30
CA LEU A 9 -4.65 -11.77 -3.78
C LEU A 9 -4.17 -10.32 -3.65
N GLN A 10 -2.99 -10.10 -3.07
CA GLN A 10 -2.43 -8.76 -2.87
C GLN A 10 -2.12 -8.08 -4.19
N THR A 11 -1.48 -8.78 -5.14
CA THR A 11 -1.26 -8.30 -6.50
C THR A 11 -2.57 -7.89 -7.19
N LEU A 12 -3.60 -8.75 -7.10
CA LEU A 12 -4.91 -8.48 -7.69
C LEU A 12 -5.57 -7.25 -7.07
N LEU A 13 -5.53 -7.11 -5.75
CA LEU A 13 -6.12 -5.98 -5.03
C LEU A 13 -5.34 -4.67 -5.25
N ARG A 14 -4.01 -4.74 -5.37
CA ARG A 14 -3.17 -3.59 -5.74
C ARG A 14 -3.53 -3.06 -7.13
N ASP A 15 -3.69 -3.97 -8.09
CA ASP A 15 -3.99 -3.63 -9.48
C ASP A 15 -5.48 -3.30 -9.70
N ASN A 16 -6.35 -3.64 -8.75
CA ASN A 16 -7.80 -3.44 -8.82
C ASN A 16 -8.37 -2.91 -7.49
N SER A 17 -7.84 -1.78 -7.01
CA SER A 17 -8.17 -1.20 -5.69
C SER A 17 -9.65 -0.83 -5.53
N VAL A 18 -10.39 -0.63 -6.63
CA VAL A 18 -11.85 -0.40 -6.63
C VAL A 18 -12.63 -1.53 -5.95
N ALA A 19 -12.07 -2.75 -5.90
CA ALA A 19 -12.67 -3.87 -5.18
C ALA A 19 -12.64 -3.68 -3.64
N ILE A 20 -11.78 -2.79 -3.14
CA ILE A 20 -11.68 -2.40 -1.73
C ILE A 20 -12.56 -1.17 -1.46
N ALA A 21 -12.29 -0.07 -2.17
CA ALA A 21 -13.05 1.17 -2.12
C ALA A 21 -12.78 2.00 -3.39
N PRO A 22 -13.70 2.89 -3.79
CA PRO A 22 -13.46 3.80 -4.92
C PRO A 22 -12.31 4.76 -4.63
N ASP A 23 -11.67 5.24 -5.70
CA ASP A 23 -10.70 6.34 -5.67
C ASP A 23 -9.49 6.13 -4.74
N LEU A 24 -9.03 4.88 -4.60
CA LEU A 24 -7.82 4.54 -3.87
C LEU A 24 -6.60 4.46 -4.78
N LEU A 25 -5.59 5.28 -4.48
CA LEU A 25 -4.25 5.19 -5.07
C LEU A 25 -3.34 4.35 -4.16
N ILE A 26 -3.10 3.09 -4.54
CA ILE A 26 -2.15 2.23 -3.81
C ILE A 26 -0.73 2.73 -4.05
N PHE A 27 -0.04 3.19 -3.01
CA PHE A 27 1.31 3.77 -3.13
C PHE A 27 2.41 2.86 -2.56
N ALA A 28 2.08 1.85 -1.74
CA ALA A 28 3.09 0.90 -1.24
C ALA A 28 2.51 -0.50 -1.02
N GLU A 29 3.37 -1.51 -1.13
CA GLU A 29 3.11 -2.88 -0.75
C GLU A 29 4.22 -3.38 0.19
N GLU A 30 3.88 -4.26 1.13
CA GLU A 30 4.81 -4.80 2.14
C GLU A 30 5.60 -3.70 2.87
N PHE A 31 4.96 -2.57 3.17
CA PHE A 31 5.62 -1.37 3.67
C PHE A 31 6.20 -1.61 5.06
N SER A 32 7.51 -1.37 5.20
CA SER A 32 8.26 -1.51 6.45
C SER A 32 9.32 -0.41 6.52
N TYR A 33 9.12 0.53 7.43
CA TYR A 33 9.99 1.71 7.60
C TYR A 33 10.76 1.70 8.93
N TRP A 34 10.36 0.83 9.87
CA TRP A 34 10.89 0.84 11.23
C TRP A 34 12.01 -0.20 11.36
N GLN A 35 13.25 0.27 11.50
CA GLN A 35 14.48 -0.54 11.46
C GLN A 35 14.50 -1.70 12.48
N ASP A 36 13.81 -1.57 13.62
CA ASP A 36 13.76 -2.60 14.68
C ASP A 36 12.52 -3.50 14.59
N SER A 37 11.78 -3.47 13.47
CA SER A 37 10.54 -4.22 13.32
C SER A 37 10.55 -5.10 12.08
N SER A 38 10.36 -6.41 12.26
CA SER A 38 10.01 -7.32 11.15
C SER A 38 8.57 -7.14 10.64
N ARG A 39 7.89 -6.09 11.12
CA ARG A 39 6.51 -5.76 10.74
C ARG A 39 6.47 -5.11 9.38
N ARG A 40 5.40 -5.43 8.67
CA ARG A 40 5.10 -4.88 7.35
C ARG A 40 3.59 -4.74 7.23
N ILE A 41 3.18 -3.67 6.57
CA ILE A 41 1.79 -3.43 6.19
C ILE A 41 1.61 -3.98 4.79
N ASP A 42 0.58 -4.79 4.56
CA ASP A 42 0.43 -5.47 3.27
C ASP A 42 0.23 -4.47 2.12
N LEU A 43 -0.69 -3.51 2.26
CA LEU A 43 -0.93 -2.44 1.29
C LEU A 43 -1.19 -1.09 1.97
N LEU A 44 -0.69 -0.02 1.36
CA LEU A 44 -1.02 1.37 1.71
C LEU A 44 -1.60 2.11 0.51
N ALA A 45 -2.63 2.91 0.78
CA ALA A 45 -3.28 3.74 -0.23
C ALA A 45 -3.46 5.19 0.24
N LEU A 46 -3.67 6.08 -0.72
CA LEU A 46 -4.29 7.39 -0.48
C LEU A 46 -5.73 7.34 -0.98
N ASP A 47 -6.65 7.94 -0.22
CA ASP A 47 -7.97 8.30 -0.74
C ASP A 47 -7.96 9.70 -1.38
N LYS A 48 -9.08 10.10 -1.97
CA LYS A 48 -9.27 11.40 -2.64
C LYS A 48 -9.04 12.64 -1.74
N ASP A 49 -9.07 12.46 -0.42
CA ASP A 49 -8.88 13.54 0.55
C ASP A 49 -7.46 13.49 1.15
N ALA A 50 -6.56 12.73 0.52
CA ALA A 50 -5.17 12.48 0.92
C ALA A 50 -5.03 11.81 2.30
N ASN A 51 -6.04 11.07 2.77
CA ASN A 51 -5.90 10.24 3.96
C ASN A 51 -5.13 8.96 3.62
N ILE A 52 -4.28 8.52 4.54
CA ILE A 52 -3.60 7.23 4.43
C ILE A 52 -4.55 6.12 4.82
N VAL A 53 -4.82 5.21 3.89
CA VAL A 53 -5.65 4.03 4.07
C VAL A 53 -4.74 2.81 4.30
N VAL A 54 -4.86 2.20 5.47
CA VAL A 54 -4.15 0.97 5.84
C VAL A 54 -4.98 -0.24 5.44
N ILE A 55 -4.43 -1.10 4.59
CA ILE A 55 -5.10 -2.31 4.11
C ILE A 55 -4.27 -3.53 4.54
N GLU A 56 -4.84 -4.33 5.44
CA GLU A 56 -4.25 -5.59 5.91
C GLU A 56 -5.07 -6.77 5.37
N LEU A 57 -4.42 -7.72 4.72
CA LEU A 57 -5.07 -8.85 4.07
C LEU A 57 -5.03 -10.08 4.97
N LYS A 58 -6.12 -10.85 4.97
CA LYS A 58 -6.23 -12.14 5.67
C LYS A 58 -7.10 -13.09 4.85
N ARG A 59 -6.73 -14.37 4.84
CA ARG A 59 -7.49 -15.44 4.16
C ARG A 59 -8.39 -16.27 5.08
N VAL A 60 -8.22 -16.15 6.40
CA VAL A 60 -8.91 -16.99 7.41
C VAL A 60 -9.70 -16.12 8.37
N GLU A 61 -10.83 -16.64 8.84
CA GLU A 61 -11.72 -15.95 9.78
C GLU A 61 -11.15 -15.86 11.22
N ASP A 62 -10.13 -16.66 11.57
CA ASP A 62 -9.51 -16.64 12.91
C ASP A 62 -8.48 -15.52 13.09
N GLY A 63 -8.81 -14.30 12.67
CA GLY A 63 -7.94 -13.13 12.79
C GLY A 63 -7.78 -12.64 14.23
N GLY A 64 -7.13 -13.43 15.10
CA GLY A 64 -6.77 -13.03 16.44
C GLY A 64 -5.98 -11.71 16.41
N HIS A 65 -6.54 -10.68 17.05
CA HIS A 65 -5.99 -9.31 17.14
C HIS A 65 -6.04 -8.46 15.85
N MET A 66 -7.01 -8.70 14.95
CA MET A 66 -7.23 -7.90 13.73
C MET A 66 -7.28 -6.38 13.96
N GLU A 67 -8.12 -5.91 14.88
CA GLU A 67 -8.28 -4.46 15.10
C GLU A 67 -7.01 -3.84 15.69
N LEU A 68 -6.32 -4.58 16.56
CA LEU A 68 -5.08 -4.14 17.19
C LEU A 68 -3.93 -3.98 16.18
N GLN A 69 -3.94 -4.73 15.07
CA GLN A 69 -2.94 -4.56 14.02
C GLN A 69 -3.18 -3.29 13.21
N ALA A 70 -4.42 -3.07 12.76
CA ALA A 70 -4.79 -1.88 12.00
C ALA A 70 -4.57 -0.59 12.81
N ILE A 71 -5.03 -0.55 14.08
CA ILE A 71 -4.85 0.61 14.96
C ILE A 71 -3.37 0.91 15.18
N ARG A 72 -2.56 -0.12 15.43
CA ARG A 72 -1.11 0.05 15.62
C ARG A 72 -0.43 0.60 14.38
N TYR A 73 -0.79 0.12 13.20
CA TYR A 73 -0.21 0.64 11.95
C TYR A 73 -0.65 2.08 11.68
N ALA A 74 -1.91 2.43 11.92
CA ALA A 74 -2.35 3.81 11.87
C ALA A 74 -1.54 4.71 12.82
N ALA A 75 -1.29 4.25 14.05
CA ALA A 75 -0.45 4.99 15.01
C ALA A 75 0.99 5.12 14.53
N MET A 76 1.58 4.07 13.97
CA MET A 76 2.95 4.09 13.46
C MET A 76 3.10 5.00 12.22
N LEU A 77 2.05 5.11 11.39
CA LEU A 77 2.01 5.99 10.22
C LEU A 77 1.68 7.44 10.57
N SER A 78 1.23 7.74 11.80
CA SER A 78 0.89 9.12 12.20
C SER A 78 2.05 10.11 12.12
N THR A 79 3.29 9.60 12.03
CA THR A 79 4.51 10.41 11.90
C THR A 79 5.11 10.39 10.50
N ILE A 80 4.45 9.77 9.51
CA ILE A 80 4.96 9.71 8.14
C ILE A 80 4.82 11.07 7.47
N ASP A 81 5.84 11.50 6.74
CA ASP A 81 5.81 12.70 5.93
C ASP A 81 5.59 12.38 4.43
N PHE A 82 5.32 13.43 3.65
CA PHE A 82 5.05 13.27 2.22
C PHE A 82 6.25 12.74 1.43
N GLU A 83 7.47 13.09 1.81
CA GLU A 83 8.66 12.60 1.09
C GLU A 83 8.82 11.09 1.28
N GLN A 84 8.51 10.57 2.47
CA GLN A 84 8.48 9.13 2.73
C GLN A 84 7.40 8.41 1.90
N ILE A 85 6.25 9.05 1.64
CA ILE A 85 5.22 8.51 0.73
C ILE A 85 5.74 8.48 -0.71
N VAL A 86 6.39 9.56 -1.16
CA VAL A 86 7.01 9.62 -2.49
C VAL A 86 8.06 8.51 -2.64
N GLU A 87 8.98 8.38 -1.69
CA GLU A 87 10.01 7.33 -1.69
C GLU A 87 9.38 5.92 -1.73
N ALA A 88 8.34 5.69 -0.93
CA ALA A 88 7.61 4.42 -0.94
C ALA A 88 6.96 4.13 -2.31
N TYR A 89 6.43 5.17 -2.95
CA TYR A 89 5.78 5.02 -4.25
C TYR A 89 6.78 4.80 -5.38
N GLU A 90 7.88 5.52 -5.38
CA GLU A 90 8.99 5.29 -6.31
C GLU A 90 9.54 3.88 -6.17
N LYS A 91 9.65 3.37 -4.93
CA LYS A 91 10.04 1.98 -4.69
C LYS A 91 9.03 0.99 -5.28
N LEU A 92 7.73 1.23 -5.17
CA LEU A 92 6.71 0.39 -5.81
C LEU A 92 6.85 0.43 -7.35
N LEU A 93 7.08 1.61 -7.91
CA LEU A 93 7.24 1.83 -9.37
C LEU A 93 8.58 1.32 -9.92
N SER A 94 9.57 1.02 -9.08
CA SER A 94 10.80 0.35 -9.52
C SER A 94 10.54 -1.04 -10.15
N ASN A 95 9.35 -1.60 -9.91
CA ASN A 95 8.84 -2.72 -10.68
C ASN A 95 8.29 -2.24 -12.03
N ASN A 96 9.00 -2.54 -13.12
CA ASN A 96 8.64 -2.14 -14.48
C ASN A 96 7.20 -2.52 -14.87
N GLU A 97 6.69 -3.68 -14.46
CA GLU A 97 5.31 -4.07 -14.79
C GLU A 97 4.29 -3.13 -14.15
N VAL A 98 4.56 -2.70 -12.91
CA VAL A 98 3.69 -1.77 -12.17
C VAL A 98 3.77 -0.37 -12.77
N ALA A 99 4.98 0.10 -13.08
CA ALA A 99 5.20 1.39 -13.73
C ALA A 99 4.51 1.48 -15.10
N GLU A 100 4.68 0.45 -15.94
CA GLU A 100 4.05 0.37 -17.26
C GLU A 100 2.52 0.36 -17.17
N LYS A 101 1.94 -0.47 -16.28
CA LYS A 101 0.48 -0.52 -16.07
C LYS A 101 -0.11 0.82 -15.64
N ARG A 102 0.65 1.61 -14.87
CA ARG A 102 0.23 2.92 -14.36
C ARG A 102 0.59 4.08 -15.28
N GLY A 103 1.41 3.85 -16.31
CA GLY A 103 1.87 4.88 -17.22
C GLY A 103 2.77 5.94 -16.55
N ILE A 104 3.54 5.55 -15.53
CA ILE A 104 4.43 6.45 -14.79
C ILE A 104 5.87 6.02 -15.05
N ALA A 105 6.67 6.90 -15.65
CA ALA A 105 8.05 6.61 -16.04
C ALA A 105 9.09 7.37 -15.20
N THR A 106 8.68 8.42 -14.49
CA THR A 106 9.59 9.32 -13.77
C THR A 106 9.15 9.61 -12.34
N SER A 107 10.12 9.95 -11.49
CA SER A 107 9.88 10.50 -10.14
C SER A 107 8.94 11.70 -10.14
N SER A 108 9.05 12.59 -11.14
CA SER A 108 8.19 13.77 -11.24
C SER A 108 6.72 13.37 -11.48
N GLU A 109 6.48 12.41 -12.36
CA GLU A 109 5.13 11.89 -12.62
C GLU A 109 4.57 11.16 -11.39
N ALA A 110 5.39 10.35 -10.72
CA ALA A 110 5.01 9.67 -9.48
C ALA A 110 4.55 10.67 -8.41
N ARG A 111 5.33 11.74 -8.20
CA ARG A 111 5.00 12.81 -7.27
C ARG A 111 3.74 13.57 -7.66
N GLN A 112 3.54 13.84 -8.96
CA GLN A 112 2.33 14.50 -9.45
C GLN A 112 1.09 13.63 -9.24
N GLU A 113 1.20 12.32 -9.42
CA GLU A 113 0.09 11.38 -9.18
C GLU A 113 -0.38 11.42 -7.73
N LEU A 114 0.56 11.47 -6.77
CA LEU A 114 0.26 11.56 -5.33
C LEU A 114 -0.40 12.88 -4.91
N LEU A 115 -0.44 13.88 -5.79
CA LEU A 115 -1.01 15.22 -5.53
C LEU A 115 -2.34 15.46 -6.25
N LYS A 116 -2.86 14.48 -7.01
CA LYS A 116 -4.16 14.57 -7.68
C LYS A 116 -5.30 14.36 -6.71
#